data_AF-A0A975PFS0-F1
#
_entry.id   AF-A0A975PFS0-F1
#
_cell.length_a   1.000
_cell.length_b   1.000
_cell.length_c   1.000
_cell.angle_alpha   90.00
_cell.angle_beta   90.00
_cell.angle_gamma   90.00
#
_symmetry.space_group_name_H-M   'P 1'
#
loop_
_entity.id
_entity.type
_entity.pdbx_description
1 polymer ?
#
loop_
_entity_poly.entity_id
_entity_poly.type
_entity_poly.pdbx_seq_one_letter_code
_entity_poly.pdbx_strand_id
1 'polypeptide(L)'
;MLRLVLILGMPGLLSCPAGAGNAWDGEGADGKWSTAANWDANTLPTASTLIQFGGTSQLASSNDLFSAGAVSGGLQFNAGAGPFVITGNGLSLTGNVTNNSASLQTISLPLSISGASIIDAASGPITLGGVLSASGANAALMKNGSHPLTLTTGSYSGSLTVNQGTLNVLGTLPNGVAVTVGMAGTLSGTGSINRAVNIAGNIYPGVDGIGTLSTGRPSPTSTLGNTTITGQLTATGNNKLMVNGNLAFSDSTGRFATLNISESAVSATPVVIAEYTGTVSGMLGAQLTYIVEYHGGANGRQVTVMRPDDSYWYWAYGKGLTLANLALDQDPDHDGFSNLMEFILGGNPLARSGNSAPTLTTDADNFIFHFVRTDDAKYNSLHPTILKTQWSTDLSQWNDIIIPDNISGSGPVTVVRTTVDYVSVAIPKASAVNGRMFIRLAASRTL
;
A
#
# COMPACT_ATOMS: atom_id res chain seq x y z
N MET A 1 18.06 -61.86 5.83
CA MET A 1 17.14 -62.14 4.71
C MET A 1 15.73 -61.78 5.16
N LEU A 2 15.25 -60.59 4.80
CA LEU A 2 13.89 -60.13 5.08
C LEU A 2 13.32 -59.68 3.74
N ARG A 3 12.31 -60.41 3.23
CA ARG A 3 11.69 -60.19 1.92
C ARG A 3 10.65 -59.08 2.03
N LEU A 4 10.84 -58.00 1.26
CA LEU A 4 9.85 -56.97 1.01
C LEU A 4 8.87 -57.49 -0.05
N VAL A 5 7.59 -57.66 0.30
CA VAL A 5 6.52 -58.00 -0.64
C VAL A 5 5.86 -56.70 -1.06
N LEU A 6 6.03 -56.33 -2.33
CA LEU A 6 5.36 -55.19 -2.96
C LEU A 6 3.98 -55.66 -3.46
N ILE A 7 2.91 -55.26 -2.79
CA ILE A 7 1.53 -55.42 -3.30
C ILE A 7 1.23 -54.20 -4.17
N LEU A 8 1.24 -54.39 -5.50
CA LEU A 8 0.70 -53.45 -6.46
C LEU A 8 -0.84 -53.47 -6.35
N GLY A 9 -1.40 -52.55 -5.57
CA GLY A 9 -2.82 -52.23 -5.62
C GLY A 9 -3.12 -51.42 -6.88
N MET A 10 -4.01 -51.93 -7.74
CA MET A 10 -4.63 -51.17 -8.83
C MET A 10 -5.23 -49.87 -8.26
N PRO A 11 -5.16 -48.72 -8.94
CA PRO A 11 -5.95 -47.57 -8.56
C PRO A 11 -7.42 -47.94 -8.80
N GLY A 12 -8.10 -48.35 -7.74
CA GLY A 12 -9.55 -48.42 -7.72
C GLY A 12 -10.09 -47.05 -8.04
N LEU A 13 -10.96 -46.98 -9.04
CA LEU A 13 -11.88 -45.86 -9.24
C LEU A 13 -12.51 -45.53 -7.90
N LEU A 14 -12.10 -44.40 -7.33
CA LEU A 14 -12.80 -43.78 -6.23
C LEU A 14 -14.15 -43.33 -6.79
N SER A 15 -15.16 -44.18 -6.69
CA SER A 15 -16.55 -43.77 -6.88
C SER A 15 -16.90 -42.81 -5.74
N CYS A 16 -16.77 -41.51 -6.01
CA CYS A 16 -17.43 -40.48 -5.22
C CYS A 16 -18.95 -40.77 -5.27
N PRO A 17 -19.69 -40.60 -4.17
CA PRO A 17 -21.14 -40.53 -4.26
C PRO A 17 -21.54 -39.21 -4.94
N ALA A 18 -21.25 -39.08 -6.23
CA ALA A 18 -21.90 -38.12 -7.10
C ALA A 18 -23.33 -38.63 -7.31
N GLY A 19 -24.34 -37.81 -7.01
CA GLY A 19 -25.66 -38.06 -7.59
C GLY A 19 -25.47 -38.06 -9.11
N ALA A 20 -25.86 -39.15 -9.78
CA ALA A 20 -25.73 -39.24 -11.24
C ALA A 20 -26.36 -37.98 -11.90
N GLY A 21 -25.63 -37.36 -12.83
CA GLY A 21 -26.05 -36.18 -13.58
C GLY A 21 -25.55 -34.83 -13.03
N ASN A 22 -24.76 -34.80 -11.95
CA ASN A 22 -24.30 -33.56 -11.32
C ASN A 22 -22.81 -33.25 -11.57
N ALA A 23 -22.11 -34.02 -12.39
CA ALA A 23 -20.72 -33.78 -12.78
C ALA A 23 -20.62 -33.45 -14.27
N TRP A 24 -20.05 -32.29 -14.58
CA TRP A 24 -19.80 -31.84 -15.95
C TRP A 24 -18.63 -32.63 -16.55
N ASP A 25 -18.88 -33.29 -17.68
CA ASP A 25 -17.88 -33.94 -18.53
C ASP A 25 -17.68 -33.22 -19.87
N GLY A 26 -18.66 -32.41 -20.29
CA GLY A 26 -18.60 -31.57 -21.48
C GLY A 26 -18.58 -32.35 -22.80
N GLU A 27 -19.16 -33.56 -22.84
CA GLU A 27 -19.21 -34.40 -24.06
C GLU A 27 -20.31 -33.97 -25.05
N GLY A 28 -21.14 -33.00 -24.69
CA GLY A 28 -22.22 -32.48 -25.51
C GLY A 28 -21.78 -31.54 -26.63
N ALA A 29 -22.73 -31.22 -27.52
CA ALA A 29 -22.50 -30.43 -28.72
C ALA A 29 -22.25 -28.93 -28.44
N ASP A 30 -22.63 -28.43 -27.26
CA ASP A 30 -22.48 -27.03 -26.85
C ASP A 30 -22.17 -26.92 -25.35
N GLY A 31 -21.90 -25.71 -24.85
CA GLY A 31 -21.60 -25.46 -23.43
C GLY A 31 -22.82 -25.18 -22.55
N LYS A 32 -24.01 -25.71 -22.87
CA LYS A 32 -25.23 -25.42 -22.11
C LYS A 32 -25.51 -26.46 -21.02
N TRP A 33 -26.03 -26.01 -19.89
CA TRP A 33 -26.43 -26.89 -18.78
C TRP A 33 -27.67 -27.72 -19.14
N SER A 34 -28.51 -27.27 -20.07
CA SER A 34 -29.68 -28.01 -20.57
C SER A 34 -29.33 -29.16 -21.53
N THR A 35 -28.09 -29.26 -21.98
CA THR A 35 -27.62 -30.36 -22.85
C THR A 35 -27.17 -31.53 -21.97
N ALA A 36 -28.00 -32.58 -21.89
CA ALA A 36 -27.77 -33.72 -21.00
C ALA A 36 -26.42 -34.43 -21.23
N ALA A 37 -25.92 -34.44 -22.46
CA ALA A 37 -24.63 -35.03 -22.81
C ALA A 37 -23.40 -34.27 -22.28
N ASN A 38 -23.57 -33.10 -21.63
CA ASN A 38 -22.48 -32.43 -20.92
C ASN A 38 -22.31 -32.89 -19.47
N TRP A 39 -23.17 -33.81 -19.02
CA TRP A 39 -23.24 -34.27 -17.65
C TRP A 39 -23.07 -35.78 -17.58
N ASP A 40 -22.45 -36.23 -16.50
CA ASP A 40 -22.19 -37.64 -16.24
C ASP A 40 -23.48 -38.47 -16.34
N ALA A 41 -23.33 -39.68 -16.89
CA ALA A 41 -24.45 -40.56 -17.23
C ALA A 41 -25.47 -39.94 -18.20
N ASN A 42 -25.10 -38.89 -18.95
CA ASN A 42 -25.97 -38.17 -19.88
C ASN A 42 -27.29 -37.73 -19.23
N THR A 43 -27.24 -37.30 -17.96
CA THR A 43 -28.40 -36.98 -17.14
C THR A 43 -28.33 -35.54 -16.66
N LEU A 44 -29.43 -34.78 -16.76
CA LEU A 44 -29.45 -33.38 -16.34
C LEU A 44 -29.22 -33.22 -14.82
N PRO A 45 -28.48 -32.19 -14.39
CA PRO A 45 -28.19 -31.95 -12.99
C PRO A 45 -29.40 -31.43 -12.23
N THR A 46 -29.38 -31.62 -10.92
CA THR A 46 -30.29 -30.94 -10.00
C THR A 46 -29.56 -29.79 -9.30
N ALA A 47 -30.17 -28.60 -9.23
CA ALA A 47 -29.54 -27.44 -8.62
C ALA A 47 -29.24 -27.64 -7.13
N SER A 48 -30.17 -28.23 -6.36
CA SER A 48 -30.10 -28.35 -4.90
C SER A 48 -28.97 -29.23 -4.36
N THR A 49 -28.25 -29.94 -5.24
CA THR A 49 -27.07 -30.74 -4.91
C THR A 49 -25.79 -30.01 -5.36
N LEU A 50 -24.62 -30.55 -5.00
CA LEU A 50 -23.34 -30.00 -5.44
C LEU A 50 -23.18 -30.21 -6.95
N ILE A 51 -22.90 -29.12 -7.68
CA ILE A 51 -22.57 -29.18 -9.11
C ILE A 51 -21.05 -29.24 -9.25
N GLN A 52 -20.55 -30.26 -9.92
CA GLN A 52 -19.12 -30.50 -10.09
C GLN A 52 -18.69 -30.21 -11.53
N PHE A 53 -17.58 -29.52 -11.69
CA PHE A 53 -16.96 -29.23 -12.98
C PHE A 53 -15.65 -30.01 -13.09
N GLY A 54 -15.60 -30.92 -14.06
CA GLY A 54 -14.41 -31.71 -14.40
C GLY A 54 -14.01 -31.52 -15.86
N GLY A 55 -12.88 -32.12 -16.24
CA GLY A 55 -12.43 -32.17 -17.63
C GLY A 55 -11.95 -30.83 -18.20
N THR A 56 -11.73 -30.81 -19.51
CA THR A 56 -11.14 -29.68 -20.25
C THR A 56 -11.98 -29.24 -21.46
N SER A 57 -13.19 -29.78 -21.62
CA SER A 57 -14.10 -29.50 -22.73
C SER A 57 -15.21 -28.54 -22.31
N GLN A 58 -15.75 -27.81 -23.29
CA GLN A 58 -16.87 -26.87 -23.09
C GLN A 58 -16.66 -25.88 -21.91
N LEU A 59 -15.44 -25.34 -21.81
CA LEU A 59 -15.00 -24.47 -20.71
C LEU A 59 -15.81 -23.17 -20.61
N ALA A 60 -16.37 -22.70 -21.71
CA ALA A 60 -17.38 -21.66 -21.72
C ALA A 60 -18.75 -22.31 -21.46
N SER A 61 -19.11 -22.40 -20.19
CA SER A 61 -20.33 -23.08 -19.75
C SER A 61 -21.41 -22.07 -19.35
N SER A 62 -22.66 -22.33 -19.71
CA SER A 62 -23.78 -21.42 -19.49
C SER A 62 -24.93 -22.14 -18.79
N ASN A 63 -25.33 -21.64 -17.62
CA ASN A 63 -26.52 -22.07 -16.92
C ASN A 63 -27.77 -21.52 -17.61
N ASP A 64 -28.34 -22.30 -18.53
CA ASP A 64 -29.63 -22.04 -19.15
C ASP A 64 -30.75 -22.96 -18.63
N LEU A 65 -30.38 -23.98 -17.85
CA LEU A 65 -31.29 -25.00 -17.32
C LEU A 65 -32.08 -24.50 -16.11
N PHE A 66 -31.38 -23.92 -15.13
CA PHE A 66 -32.03 -23.49 -13.90
C PHE A 66 -32.58 -22.08 -14.05
N SER A 67 -33.74 -21.83 -13.44
CA SER A 67 -34.29 -20.48 -13.33
C SER A 67 -33.37 -19.57 -12.52
N ALA A 68 -33.41 -18.27 -12.80
CA ALA A 68 -32.63 -17.29 -12.05
C ALA A 68 -32.99 -17.34 -10.56
N GLY A 69 -31.97 -17.49 -9.71
CA GLY A 69 -32.12 -17.61 -8.26
C GLY A 69 -32.38 -19.04 -7.76
N ALA A 70 -32.30 -20.05 -8.62
CA ALA A 70 -32.40 -21.45 -8.20
C ALA A 70 -31.42 -21.75 -7.06
N VAL A 71 -31.90 -22.47 -6.04
CA VAL A 71 -31.11 -22.82 -4.86
C VAL A 71 -30.10 -23.89 -5.24
N SER A 72 -28.82 -23.59 -5.03
CA SER A 72 -27.71 -24.47 -5.33
C SER A 72 -27.02 -25.03 -4.10
N GLY A 73 -26.76 -26.35 -4.12
CA GLY A 73 -25.95 -27.04 -3.13
C GLY A 73 -24.46 -26.67 -3.15
N GLY A 74 -24.04 -25.79 -4.06
CA GLY A 74 -22.67 -25.33 -4.21
C GLY A 74 -22.08 -25.65 -5.58
N LEU A 75 -20.85 -25.19 -5.81
CA LEU A 75 -20.07 -25.47 -7.01
C LEU A 75 -18.70 -26.04 -6.62
N GLN A 76 -18.22 -27.06 -7.33
CA GLN A 76 -16.88 -27.61 -7.12
C GLN A 76 -16.16 -27.78 -8.45
N PHE A 77 -14.95 -27.24 -8.57
CA PHE A 77 -14.06 -27.52 -9.69
C PHE A 77 -13.08 -28.60 -9.26
N ASN A 78 -13.13 -29.73 -9.95
CA ASN A 78 -12.34 -30.91 -9.61
C ASN A 78 -10.86 -30.71 -9.92
N ALA A 79 -9.99 -31.49 -9.26
CA ALA A 79 -8.58 -31.50 -9.61
C ALA A 79 -8.41 -31.85 -11.10
N GLY A 80 -7.59 -31.06 -11.81
CA GLY A 80 -7.39 -31.20 -13.26
C GLY A 80 -8.46 -30.54 -14.14
N ALA A 81 -9.49 -29.89 -13.58
CA ALA A 81 -10.44 -29.12 -14.37
C ALA A 81 -9.76 -27.96 -15.12
N GLY A 82 -10.16 -27.73 -16.38
CA GLY A 82 -9.71 -26.59 -17.16
C GLY A 82 -10.21 -25.24 -16.61
N PRO A 83 -9.80 -24.10 -17.20
CA PRO A 83 -10.23 -22.77 -16.77
C PRO A 83 -11.67 -22.48 -17.22
N PHE A 84 -12.66 -22.88 -16.41
CA PHE A 84 -14.07 -22.63 -16.74
C PHE A 84 -14.43 -21.15 -16.61
N VAL A 85 -15.29 -20.70 -17.53
CA VAL A 85 -16.02 -19.44 -17.47
C VAL A 85 -17.51 -19.77 -17.43
N ILE A 86 -18.11 -19.65 -16.25
CA ILE A 86 -19.51 -19.97 -16.01
C ILE A 86 -20.38 -18.71 -16.17
N THR A 87 -21.36 -18.75 -17.07
CA THR A 87 -22.29 -17.64 -17.37
C THR A 87 -23.75 -18.09 -17.27
N GLY A 88 -24.70 -17.22 -17.62
CA GLY A 88 -26.13 -17.56 -17.68
C GLY A 88 -26.93 -17.14 -16.45
N ASN A 89 -27.99 -17.90 -16.15
CA ASN A 89 -28.94 -17.64 -15.08
C ASN A 89 -28.27 -17.73 -13.70
N GLY A 90 -28.62 -16.81 -12.80
CA GLY A 90 -28.02 -16.73 -11.47
C GLY A 90 -28.44 -17.84 -10.51
N LEU A 91 -27.63 -18.06 -9.47
CA LEU A 91 -27.86 -19.09 -8.44
C LEU A 91 -27.97 -18.46 -7.04
N SER A 92 -28.78 -19.06 -6.17
CA SER A 92 -28.77 -18.79 -4.72
C SER A 92 -27.96 -19.88 -4.02
N LEU A 93 -26.83 -19.54 -3.42
CA LEU A 93 -25.96 -20.51 -2.78
C LEU A 93 -26.47 -20.85 -1.37
N THR A 94 -26.64 -22.14 -1.13
CA THR A 94 -26.79 -22.74 0.22
C THR A 94 -25.60 -23.62 0.60
N GLY A 95 -24.74 -23.94 -0.36
CA GLY A 95 -23.45 -24.61 -0.12
C GLY A 95 -22.25 -23.76 -0.50
N ASN A 96 -21.11 -24.42 -0.64
CA ASN A 96 -19.80 -23.79 -0.86
C ASN A 96 -19.43 -23.73 -2.34
N VAL A 97 -18.51 -22.84 -2.68
CA VAL A 97 -17.78 -22.87 -3.95
C VAL A 97 -16.35 -23.32 -3.65
N THR A 98 -15.87 -24.37 -4.29
CA THR A 98 -14.52 -24.90 -4.06
C THR A 98 -13.76 -25.04 -5.37
N ASN A 99 -12.54 -24.53 -5.45
CA ASN A 99 -11.63 -24.76 -6.57
C ASN A 99 -10.47 -25.68 -6.16
N ASN A 100 -10.59 -26.97 -6.50
CA ASN A 100 -9.53 -27.96 -6.32
C ASN A 100 -8.61 -28.06 -7.55
N SER A 101 -8.87 -27.31 -8.61
CA SER A 101 -7.99 -27.19 -9.78
C SER A 101 -6.94 -26.10 -9.58
N ALA A 102 -5.78 -26.24 -10.22
CA ALA A 102 -4.78 -25.19 -10.33
C ALA A 102 -5.20 -24.06 -11.29
N SER A 103 -6.16 -24.33 -12.19
CA SER A 103 -6.66 -23.36 -13.15
C SER A 103 -7.50 -22.27 -12.46
N LEU A 104 -7.42 -21.04 -12.97
CA LEU A 104 -8.35 -19.97 -12.62
C LEU A 104 -9.77 -20.36 -13.04
N GLN A 105 -10.72 -20.23 -12.12
CA GLN A 105 -12.15 -20.43 -12.38
C GLN A 105 -12.87 -19.09 -12.32
N THR A 106 -13.67 -18.80 -13.36
CA THR A 106 -14.41 -17.54 -13.47
C THR A 106 -15.91 -17.81 -13.41
N ILE A 107 -16.58 -17.27 -12.40
CA ILE A 107 -18.02 -17.39 -12.22
C ILE A 107 -18.65 -16.02 -12.50
N SER A 108 -19.24 -15.87 -13.67
CA SER A 108 -19.81 -14.63 -14.19
C SER A 108 -21.34 -14.58 -14.12
N LEU A 109 -22.02 -15.70 -13.83
CA LEU A 109 -23.44 -15.67 -13.48
C LEU A 109 -23.66 -14.94 -12.14
N PRO A 110 -24.83 -14.31 -11.91
CA PRO A 110 -25.15 -13.71 -10.62
C PRO A 110 -25.20 -14.74 -9.49
N LEU A 111 -24.64 -14.41 -8.33
CA LEU A 111 -24.71 -15.24 -7.12
C LEU A 111 -25.44 -14.47 -6.02
N SER A 112 -26.40 -15.11 -5.38
CA SER A 112 -26.99 -14.62 -4.12
C SER A 112 -26.61 -15.55 -2.97
N ILE A 113 -26.17 -14.96 -1.84
CA ILE A 113 -25.79 -15.68 -0.64
C ILE A 113 -26.95 -15.53 0.35
N SER A 114 -27.64 -16.63 0.64
CA SER A 114 -28.83 -16.63 1.52
C SER A 114 -28.53 -17.08 2.95
N GLY A 115 -27.42 -17.79 3.14
CA GLY A 115 -26.90 -18.25 4.44
C GLY A 115 -25.39 -18.14 4.52
N ALA A 116 -24.75 -19.03 5.29
CA ALA A 116 -23.29 -19.11 5.36
C ALA A 116 -22.74 -19.94 4.20
N SER A 117 -21.85 -19.36 3.39
CA SER A 117 -21.15 -20.04 2.30
C SER A 117 -19.66 -19.78 2.36
N ILE A 118 -18.87 -20.82 2.07
CA ILE A 118 -17.42 -20.72 1.91
C ILE A 118 -17.11 -20.65 0.41
N ILE A 119 -16.24 -19.71 0.03
CA ILE A 119 -15.54 -19.72 -1.24
C ILE A 119 -14.11 -20.15 -0.96
N ASP A 120 -13.78 -21.39 -1.31
CA ASP A 120 -12.50 -22.02 -1.05
C ASP A 120 -11.65 -22.06 -2.33
N ALA A 121 -10.74 -21.11 -2.46
CA ALA A 121 -9.74 -21.08 -3.53
C ALA A 121 -8.56 -21.98 -3.13
N ALA A 122 -8.82 -23.29 -3.03
CA ALA A 122 -7.92 -24.26 -2.42
C ALA A 122 -6.63 -24.46 -3.23
N SER A 123 -6.78 -24.82 -4.51
CA SER A 123 -5.64 -25.14 -5.41
C SER A 123 -5.38 -24.09 -6.48
N GLY A 124 -6.32 -23.19 -6.73
CA GLY A 124 -6.20 -22.17 -7.76
C GLY A 124 -7.16 -21.00 -7.55
N PRO A 125 -6.97 -19.89 -8.26
CA PRO A 125 -7.74 -18.67 -8.03
C PRO A 125 -9.22 -18.81 -8.44
N ILE A 126 -10.07 -17.99 -7.83
CA ILE A 126 -11.49 -17.84 -8.22
C ILE A 126 -11.77 -16.37 -8.52
N THR A 127 -12.44 -16.08 -9.63
CA THR A 127 -12.96 -14.74 -9.94
C THR A 127 -14.48 -14.79 -9.97
N LEU A 128 -15.12 -13.94 -9.16
CA LEU A 128 -16.56 -13.68 -9.24
C LEU A 128 -16.78 -12.44 -10.12
N GLY A 129 -17.15 -12.69 -11.37
CA GLY A 129 -17.41 -11.69 -12.40
C GLY A 129 -18.84 -11.15 -12.38
N GLY A 130 -19.79 -11.96 -11.91
CA GLY A 130 -21.21 -11.63 -11.86
C GLY A 130 -21.58 -10.83 -10.61
N VAL A 131 -22.83 -10.33 -10.58
CA VAL A 131 -23.37 -9.64 -9.41
C VAL A 131 -23.38 -10.59 -8.21
N LEU A 132 -22.66 -10.24 -7.16
CA LEU A 132 -22.74 -10.89 -5.86
C LEU A 132 -23.72 -10.12 -4.96
N SER A 133 -24.71 -10.81 -4.40
CA SER A 133 -25.78 -10.22 -3.58
C SER A 133 -26.01 -11.00 -2.28
N ALA A 134 -26.56 -10.34 -1.27
CA ALA A 134 -26.97 -10.96 -0.02
C ALA A 134 -28.50 -11.10 -0.02
N SER A 135 -29.01 -12.31 0.21
CA SER A 135 -30.44 -12.64 0.21
C SER A 135 -30.85 -13.27 1.54
N GLY A 136 -30.67 -12.53 2.64
CA GLY A 136 -31.08 -12.97 3.97
C GLY A 136 -30.35 -12.24 5.10
N ALA A 137 -30.94 -12.21 6.30
CA ALA A 137 -30.34 -11.58 7.48
C ALA A 137 -29.01 -12.24 7.91
N ASN A 138 -28.83 -13.52 7.56
CA ASN A 138 -27.68 -14.34 7.91
C ASN A 138 -26.73 -14.59 6.73
N ALA A 139 -26.80 -13.78 5.67
CA ALA A 139 -25.89 -13.88 4.53
C ALA A 139 -24.45 -13.66 5.01
N ALA A 140 -23.64 -14.71 4.94
CA ALA A 140 -22.27 -14.73 5.41
C ALA A 140 -21.37 -15.42 4.37
N LEU A 141 -20.35 -14.70 3.91
CA LEU A 141 -19.40 -15.20 2.94
C LEU A 141 -18.04 -15.35 3.62
N MET A 142 -17.44 -16.52 3.51
CA MET A 142 -16.13 -16.82 4.06
C MET A 142 -15.17 -17.18 2.93
N LYS A 143 -14.05 -16.47 2.83
CA LYS A 143 -12.96 -16.78 1.92
C LYS A 143 -11.95 -17.70 2.62
N ASN A 144 -11.80 -18.91 2.08
CA ASN A 144 -10.80 -19.92 2.46
C ASN A 144 -9.86 -20.24 1.28
N GLY A 145 -8.86 -21.07 1.55
CA GLY A 145 -7.86 -21.47 0.57
C GLY A 145 -6.76 -20.42 0.39
N SER A 146 -5.57 -20.86 0.02
CA SER A 146 -4.39 -19.99 -0.08
C SER A 146 -4.39 -19.08 -1.31
N HIS A 147 -5.19 -19.39 -2.33
CA HIS A 147 -5.20 -18.65 -3.59
C HIS A 147 -6.16 -17.45 -3.57
N PRO A 148 -6.00 -16.47 -4.49
CA PRO A 148 -6.85 -15.30 -4.52
C PRO A 148 -8.32 -15.59 -4.86
N LEU A 149 -9.22 -14.90 -4.17
CA LEU A 149 -10.59 -14.66 -4.62
C LEU A 149 -10.69 -13.22 -5.12
N THR A 150 -11.08 -13.02 -6.37
CA THR A 150 -11.27 -11.69 -6.97
C THR A 150 -12.75 -11.35 -7.10
N LEU A 151 -13.14 -10.20 -6.56
CA LEU A 151 -14.47 -9.61 -6.72
C LEU A 151 -14.40 -8.41 -7.65
N THR A 152 -14.97 -8.52 -8.85
CA THR A 152 -14.95 -7.41 -9.84
C THR A 152 -16.21 -6.54 -9.79
N THR A 153 -17.31 -7.06 -9.25
CA THR A 153 -18.55 -6.33 -9.01
C THR A 153 -19.12 -6.72 -7.65
N GLY A 154 -20.02 -5.91 -7.07
CA GLY A 154 -20.61 -6.26 -5.79
C GLY A 154 -21.78 -5.38 -5.38
N SER A 155 -22.90 -6.03 -5.05
CA SER A 155 -24.00 -5.48 -4.26
C SER A 155 -24.11 -6.19 -2.90
N TYR A 156 -23.09 -7.01 -2.56
CA TYR A 156 -23.11 -7.89 -1.41
C TYR A 156 -22.99 -7.09 -0.12
N SER A 157 -24.05 -7.01 0.68
CA SER A 157 -24.12 -6.27 1.95
C SER A 157 -23.98 -7.14 3.20
N GLY A 158 -23.94 -8.46 3.05
CA GLY A 158 -23.77 -9.43 4.14
C GLY A 158 -22.37 -9.41 4.75
N SER A 159 -22.14 -10.26 5.75
CA SER A 159 -20.83 -10.38 6.38
C SER A 159 -19.82 -11.03 5.43
N LEU A 160 -18.59 -10.56 5.45
CA LEU A 160 -17.50 -11.07 4.62
C LEU A 160 -16.27 -11.29 5.49
N THR A 161 -15.83 -12.54 5.60
CA THR A 161 -14.65 -12.90 6.39
C THR A 161 -13.58 -13.53 5.51
N VAL A 162 -12.35 -13.04 5.59
CA VAL A 162 -11.18 -13.64 4.93
C VAL A 162 -10.41 -14.44 5.97
N ASN A 163 -10.59 -15.76 5.97
CA ASN A 163 -9.88 -16.62 6.91
C ASN A 163 -8.44 -16.88 6.45
N GLN A 164 -8.27 -17.13 5.14
CA GLN A 164 -6.98 -17.46 4.53
C GLN A 164 -6.86 -16.96 3.09
N GLY A 165 -5.63 -16.78 2.64
CA GLY A 165 -5.30 -16.32 1.29
C GLY A 165 -5.72 -14.87 1.06
N THR A 166 -5.89 -14.48 -0.20
CA THR A 166 -6.14 -13.09 -0.57
C THR A 166 -7.57 -12.88 -1.07
N LEU A 167 -8.20 -11.81 -0.61
CA LEU A 167 -9.41 -11.24 -1.21
C LEU A 167 -9.03 -9.98 -1.99
N ASN A 168 -9.06 -10.06 -3.32
CA ASN A 168 -8.87 -8.93 -4.22
C ASN A 168 -10.22 -8.24 -4.49
N VAL A 169 -10.42 -7.02 -3.97
CA VAL A 169 -11.60 -6.22 -4.30
C VAL A 169 -11.26 -5.24 -5.42
N LEU A 170 -11.73 -5.53 -6.64
CA LEU A 170 -11.58 -4.66 -7.81
C LEU A 170 -12.83 -3.81 -8.07
N GLY A 171 -14.00 -4.31 -7.65
CA GLY A 171 -15.27 -3.60 -7.75
C GLY A 171 -15.61 -2.74 -6.54
N THR A 172 -16.91 -2.55 -6.31
CA THR A 172 -17.43 -1.90 -5.09
C THR A 172 -18.11 -2.92 -4.20
N LEU A 173 -17.81 -2.89 -2.90
CA LEU A 173 -18.67 -3.45 -1.87
C LEU A 173 -19.47 -2.29 -1.26
N PRO A 174 -20.82 -2.35 -1.27
CA PRO A 174 -21.65 -1.24 -0.80
C PRO A 174 -21.59 -1.09 0.73
N ASN A 175 -22.45 -0.25 1.31
CA ASN A 175 -22.66 -0.31 2.75
C ASN A 175 -23.21 -1.69 3.18
N GLY A 176 -22.85 -2.13 4.38
CA GLY A 176 -23.25 -3.44 4.90
C GLY A 176 -22.47 -3.83 6.14
N VAL A 177 -22.48 -5.12 6.47
CA VAL A 177 -21.74 -5.67 7.61
C VAL A 177 -20.23 -5.59 7.33
N ALA A 178 -19.45 -5.22 8.35
CA ALA A 178 -18.00 -5.03 8.24
C ALA A 178 -17.29 -6.23 7.60
N VAL A 179 -16.24 -5.94 6.82
CA VAL A 179 -15.34 -6.97 6.30
C VAL A 179 -14.32 -7.31 7.38
N THR A 180 -14.13 -8.59 7.67
CA THR A 180 -13.16 -9.07 8.67
C THR A 180 -12.06 -9.87 7.98
N VAL A 181 -10.81 -9.64 8.33
CA VAL A 181 -9.66 -10.39 7.81
C VAL A 181 -8.91 -11.02 8.97
N GLY A 182 -8.91 -12.34 9.03
CA GLY A 182 -8.16 -13.10 10.02
C GLY A 182 -6.66 -13.05 9.78
N MET A 183 -5.87 -13.55 10.74
CA MET A 183 -4.40 -13.45 10.73
C MET A 183 -3.73 -14.04 9.49
N ALA A 184 -4.31 -15.08 8.89
CA ALA A 184 -3.79 -15.72 7.67
C ALA A 184 -4.42 -15.18 6.37
N GLY A 185 -5.29 -14.17 6.49
CA GLY A 185 -5.95 -13.52 5.36
C GLY A 185 -5.23 -12.25 4.92
N THR A 186 -5.42 -11.89 3.66
CA THR A 186 -4.98 -10.62 3.09
C THR A 186 -6.15 -9.95 2.39
N LEU A 187 -6.39 -8.67 2.68
CA LEU A 187 -7.28 -7.83 1.88
C LEU A 187 -6.46 -7.00 0.89
N SER A 188 -6.86 -7.01 -0.37
CA SER A 188 -6.16 -6.28 -1.42
C SER A 188 -7.13 -5.75 -2.48
N GLY A 189 -6.60 -5.12 -3.51
CA GLY A 189 -7.36 -4.63 -4.64
C GLY A 189 -7.28 -3.13 -4.83
N THR A 190 -7.96 -2.63 -5.86
CA THR A 190 -8.04 -1.21 -6.21
C THR A 190 -9.48 -0.66 -6.12
N GLY A 191 -10.38 -1.46 -5.57
CA GLY A 191 -11.81 -1.17 -5.48
C GLY A 191 -12.19 -0.29 -4.29
N SER A 192 -13.50 -0.24 -4.02
CA SER A 192 -14.08 0.53 -2.92
C SER A 192 -14.88 -0.34 -1.97
N ILE A 193 -14.58 -0.29 -0.68
CA ILE A 193 -15.28 -1.01 0.39
C ILE A 193 -15.98 0.03 1.26
N ASN A 194 -17.23 0.33 0.93
CA ASN A 194 -18.01 1.43 1.54
C ASN A 194 -18.62 1.06 2.91
N ARG A 195 -17.82 0.40 3.74
CA ARG A 195 -18.15 -0.07 5.09
C ARG A 195 -16.88 -0.27 5.89
N ALA A 196 -17.00 -0.53 7.19
CA ALA A 196 -15.84 -0.79 8.03
C ALA A 196 -15.08 -2.05 7.59
N VAL A 197 -13.76 -1.99 7.74
CA VAL A 197 -12.84 -3.13 7.60
C VAL A 197 -12.14 -3.37 8.93
N ASN A 198 -12.08 -4.62 9.37
CA ASN A 198 -11.40 -5.07 10.57
C ASN A 198 -10.33 -6.07 10.17
N ILE A 199 -9.07 -5.64 10.20
CA ILE A 199 -7.95 -6.45 9.71
C ILE A 199 -7.13 -6.92 10.90
N ALA A 200 -6.86 -8.22 10.95
CA ALA A 200 -5.92 -8.88 11.87
C ALA A 200 -4.78 -9.60 11.14
N GLY A 201 -4.91 -9.80 9.82
CA GLY A 201 -3.88 -10.34 8.94
C GLY A 201 -3.16 -9.24 8.17
N ASN A 202 -3.24 -9.27 6.84
CA ASN A 202 -2.54 -8.31 6.00
C ASN A 202 -3.51 -7.42 5.21
N ILE A 203 -3.02 -6.24 4.84
CA ILE A 203 -3.65 -5.39 3.82
C ILE A 203 -2.61 -5.02 2.76
N TYR A 204 -2.97 -5.14 1.49
CA TYR A 204 -2.13 -4.79 0.33
C TYR A 204 -2.96 -3.95 -0.64
N PRO A 205 -2.96 -2.61 -0.55
CA PRO A 205 -3.67 -1.80 -1.53
C PRO A 205 -3.08 -2.02 -2.93
N GLY A 206 -3.86 -2.46 -3.92
CA GLY A 206 -3.36 -2.85 -5.26
C GLY A 206 -3.53 -4.35 -5.58
N VAL A 207 -3.24 -4.74 -6.83
CA VAL A 207 -3.13 -6.14 -7.28
C VAL A 207 -1.86 -6.26 -8.11
N ASP A 208 -0.87 -7.00 -7.63
CA ASP A 208 0.41 -7.25 -8.31
C ASP A 208 1.13 -5.97 -8.80
N GLY A 209 0.98 -4.87 -8.06
CA GLY A 209 1.61 -3.59 -8.39
C GLY A 209 1.02 -2.42 -7.61
N ILE A 210 1.35 -1.21 -8.06
CA ILE A 210 0.90 0.07 -7.49
C ILE A 210 -0.62 0.24 -7.65
N GLY A 211 -1.31 0.62 -6.58
CA GLY A 211 -2.75 0.84 -6.60
C GLY A 211 -3.29 1.48 -5.31
N THR A 212 -4.49 2.03 -5.40
CA THR A 212 -5.21 2.61 -4.26
C THR A 212 -6.40 1.74 -3.89
N LEU A 213 -6.48 1.28 -2.64
CA LEU A 213 -7.66 0.61 -2.10
C LEU A 213 -8.45 1.59 -1.24
N SER A 214 -9.75 1.72 -1.49
CA SER A 214 -10.64 2.57 -0.70
C SER A 214 -11.45 1.74 0.30
N THR A 215 -11.51 2.16 1.56
CA THR A 215 -12.27 1.51 2.62
C THR A 215 -13.02 2.51 3.49
N GLY A 216 -13.93 2.01 4.33
CA GLY A 216 -14.51 2.78 5.42
C GLY A 216 -15.73 3.63 5.04
N ARG A 217 -16.36 4.14 6.10
CA ARG A 217 -17.40 5.18 6.11
C ARG A 217 -17.22 6.00 7.41
N PRO A 218 -17.82 7.20 7.58
CA PRO A 218 -17.63 8.01 8.78
C PRO A 218 -17.96 7.30 10.10
N SER A 219 -18.81 6.27 10.06
CA SER A 219 -19.05 5.32 11.14
C SER A 219 -19.59 4.00 10.57
N PRO A 220 -19.20 2.82 11.08
CA PRO A 220 -18.20 2.59 12.14
C PRO A 220 -16.73 2.71 11.66
N THR A 221 -15.80 2.89 12.61
CA THR A 221 -14.34 3.03 12.39
C THR A 221 -13.75 1.81 11.68
N SER A 222 -12.82 2.03 10.74
CA SER A 222 -12.00 0.95 10.18
C SER A 222 -10.79 0.70 11.09
N THR A 223 -10.58 -0.57 11.47
CA THR A 223 -9.57 -0.97 12.45
C THR A 223 -8.53 -1.88 11.82
N LEU A 224 -7.27 -1.48 11.85
CA LEU A 224 -6.09 -2.26 11.45
C LEU A 224 -5.33 -2.64 12.72
N GLY A 225 -5.73 -3.72 13.38
CA GLY A 225 -5.09 -4.16 14.63
C GLY A 225 -4.32 -5.46 14.44
N ASN A 226 -3.09 -5.55 14.95
CA ASN A 226 -2.18 -6.66 14.66
C ASN A 226 -2.00 -6.95 13.14
N THR A 227 -2.13 -5.90 12.32
CA THR A 227 -2.12 -6.01 10.86
C THR A 227 -0.73 -5.79 10.29
N THR A 228 -0.36 -6.45 9.19
CA THR A 228 0.77 -6.01 8.37
C THR A 228 0.24 -5.20 7.18
N ILE A 229 0.59 -3.92 7.11
CA ILE A 229 0.36 -3.10 5.93
C ILE A 229 1.50 -3.39 4.96
N THR A 230 1.15 -4.03 3.85
CA THR A 230 2.08 -4.42 2.80
C THR A 230 1.88 -3.56 1.56
N GLY A 231 2.95 -3.32 0.82
CA GLY A 231 2.90 -2.51 -0.39
C GLY A 231 4.26 -2.34 -1.04
N GLN A 232 4.25 -1.56 -2.10
CA GLN A 232 5.38 -1.17 -2.91
C GLN A 232 5.47 0.35 -2.91
N LEU A 233 6.67 0.86 -2.59
CA LEU A 233 7.05 2.26 -2.76
C LEU A 233 8.03 2.32 -3.94
N THR A 234 7.71 3.14 -4.94
CA THR A 234 8.60 3.40 -6.07
C THR A 234 8.77 4.90 -6.32
N ALA A 235 9.79 5.29 -7.08
CA ALA A 235 10.05 6.68 -7.46
C ALA A 235 8.89 7.29 -8.28
N THR A 236 8.09 6.45 -8.94
CA THR A 236 7.00 6.87 -9.83
C THR A 236 5.61 6.64 -9.24
N GLY A 237 5.52 6.15 -8.01
CA GLY A 237 4.24 5.91 -7.34
C GLY A 237 4.31 4.86 -6.23
N ASN A 238 3.21 4.73 -5.48
CA ASN A 238 3.13 3.85 -4.33
C ASN A 238 1.74 3.28 -4.11
N ASN A 239 1.66 2.16 -3.38
CA ASN A 239 0.39 1.67 -2.87
C ASN A 239 -0.16 2.61 -1.81
N LYS A 240 -1.48 2.89 -1.88
CA LYS A 240 -2.15 3.84 -0.98
C LYS A 240 -3.45 3.26 -0.43
N LEU A 241 -3.66 3.39 0.88
CA LEU A 241 -4.93 3.09 1.53
C LEU A 241 -5.75 4.37 1.71
N MET A 242 -6.93 4.46 1.14
CA MET A 242 -7.85 5.57 1.36
C MET A 242 -8.96 5.14 2.32
N VAL A 243 -9.10 5.81 3.46
CA VAL A 243 -10.12 5.50 4.47
C VAL A 243 -11.14 6.63 4.56
N ASN A 244 -12.35 6.39 4.05
CA ASN A 244 -13.44 7.34 4.19
C ASN A 244 -14.04 7.29 5.60
N GLY A 245 -13.28 7.61 6.63
CA GLY A 245 -13.72 7.67 8.01
C GLY A 245 -12.55 7.65 8.97
N ASN A 246 -12.79 7.13 10.17
CA ASN A 246 -11.73 6.96 11.17
C ASN A 246 -10.80 5.79 10.78
N LEU A 247 -9.50 5.99 10.97
CA LEU A 247 -8.43 5.02 10.75
C LEU A 247 -7.75 4.70 12.08
N ALA A 248 -7.85 3.46 12.54
CA ALA A 248 -7.15 3.01 13.75
C ALA A 248 -6.04 2.02 13.39
N PHE A 249 -4.81 2.27 13.88
CA PHE A 249 -3.65 1.38 13.75
C PHE A 249 -3.48 0.43 14.94
N SER A 250 -4.51 0.28 15.77
CA SER A 250 -4.52 -0.67 16.89
C SER A 250 -5.89 -1.32 17.04
N ASP A 251 -5.93 -2.59 17.45
CA ASP A 251 -7.18 -3.21 17.88
C ASP A 251 -7.59 -2.79 19.30
N SER A 252 -8.77 -3.24 19.73
CA SER A 252 -9.31 -3.05 21.08
C SER A 252 -8.47 -3.71 22.19
N THR A 253 -7.50 -4.56 21.83
CA THR A 253 -6.56 -5.19 22.78
C THR A 253 -5.23 -4.44 22.86
N GLY A 254 -5.07 -3.36 22.09
CA GLY A 254 -3.86 -2.54 22.07
C GLY A 254 -2.74 -3.08 21.18
N ARG A 255 -3.03 -4.06 20.30
CA ARG A 255 -2.03 -4.55 19.34
C ARG A 255 -1.97 -3.66 18.11
N PHE A 256 -0.76 -3.26 17.74
CA PHE A 256 -0.51 -2.31 16.67
C PHE A 256 -0.35 -2.97 15.29
N ALA A 257 -0.74 -2.25 14.25
CA ALA A 257 -0.34 -2.60 12.89
C ALA A 257 1.15 -2.32 12.67
N THR A 258 1.78 -3.05 11.75
CA THR A 258 3.17 -2.86 11.33
C THR A 258 3.22 -2.58 9.83
N LEU A 259 4.34 -2.03 9.37
CA LEU A 259 4.57 -1.72 7.97
C LEU A 259 5.58 -2.68 7.38
N ASN A 260 5.32 -3.24 6.19
CA ASN A 260 6.28 -4.09 5.48
C ASN A 260 6.24 -3.73 3.98
N ILE A 261 7.15 -2.88 3.54
CA ILE A 261 7.17 -2.33 2.18
C ILE A 261 8.43 -2.78 1.43
N SER A 262 8.27 -3.24 0.19
CA SER A 262 9.40 -3.56 -0.68
C SER A 262 10.12 -2.27 -1.12
N GLU A 263 11.41 -2.17 -0.82
CA GLU A 263 12.22 -0.94 -0.75
C GLU A 263 12.63 -0.30 -2.08
N SER A 264 12.19 -0.83 -3.23
CA SER A 264 12.80 -0.53 -4.54
C SER A 264 12.77 0.95 -4.97
N ALA A 265 12.00 1.84 -4.34
CA ALA A 265 12.33 3.26 -4.32
C ALA A 265 11.55 4.05 -3.25
N VAL A 266 12.00 3.97 -2.00
CA VAL A 266 11.71 5.06 -1.07
C VAL A 266 12.66 6.20 -1.41
N SER A 267 12.14 7.20 -2.11
CA SER A 267 12.76 8.52 -2.28
C SER A 267 12.90 9.19 -0.91
N ALA A 268 13.88 10.09 -0.74
CA ALA A 268 14.03 10.90 0.48
C ALA A 268 12.75 11.67 0.84
N THR A 269 11.92 11.98 -0.16
CA THR A 269 10.67 12.72 0.00
C THR A 269 9.61 11.90 0.74
N PRO A 270 8.90 12.47 1.73
CA PRO A 270 7.77 11.83 2.40
C PRO A 270 6.73 11.28 1.40
N VAL A 271 6.37 10.00 1.54
CA VAL A 271 5.40 9.34 0.68
C VAL A 271 4.11 9.05 1.44
N VAL A 272 2.98 9.43 0.85
CA VAL A 272 1.64 9.20 1.44
C VAL A 272 1.24 7.74 1.26
N ILE A 273 1.20 6.97 2.34
CA ILE A 273 0.76 5.56 2.31
C ILE A 273 -0.71 5.39 2.68
N ALA A 274 -1.29 6.38 3.37
CA ALA A 274 -2.71 6.38 3.66
C ALA A 274 -3.28 7.79 3.73
N GLU A 275 -4.55 7.91 3.33
CA GLU A 275 -5.38 9.11 3.51
C GLU A 275 -6.63 8.74 4.28
N TYR A 276 -7.17 9.65 5.07
CA TYR A 276 -8.37 9.39 5.86
C TYR A 276 -9.29 10.62 5.99
N THR A 277 -10.60 10.45 6.15
CA THR A 277 -11.54 11.59 6.27
C THR A 277 -12.03 11.85 7.69
N GLY A 278 -11.80 10.92 8.63
CA GLY A 278 -12.15 11.00 10.04
C GLY A 278 -10.94 11.28 10.93
N THR A 279 -10.84 10.62 12.07
CA THR A 279 -9.66 10.68 12.96
C THR A 279 -8.67 9.57 12.68
N VAL A 280 -7.42 9.77 13.09
CA VAL A 280 -6.42 8.70 13.20
C VAL A 280 -6.18 8.38 14.67
N SER A 281 -6.04 7.10 15.00
CA SER A 281 -5.71 6.65 16.36
C SER A 281 -4.76 5.45 16.33
N GLY A 282 -4.03 5.25 17.44
CA GLY A 282 -2.94 4.28 17.50
C GLY A 282 -1.71 4.74 16.72
N MET A 283 -0.65 3.96 16.80
CA MET A 283 0.58 4.16 16.03
C MET A 283 0.95 2.86 15.34
N LEU A 284 1.48 2.95 14.12
CA LEU A 284 2.21 1.85 13.50
C LEU A 284 3.39 1.46 14.40
N GLY A 285 3.52 0.16 14.64
CA GLY A 285 4.62 -0.42 15.40
C GLY A 285 5.96 -0.08 14.72
N ALA A 286 6.93 0.34 15.53
CA ALA A 286 8.23 0.81 15.06
C ALA A 286 8.93 -0.24 14.19
N GLN A 287 9.11 0.07 12.91
CA GLN A 287 10.17 -0.52 12.11
C GLN A 287 11.30 0.50 12.03
N LEU A 288 12.50 0.11 12.47
CA LEU A 288 13.68 1.00 12.56
C LEU A 288 14.12 1.59 11.21
N THR A 289 13.51 1.16 10.11
CA THR A 289 13.81 1.55 8.73
C THR A 289 13.03 2.76 8.24
N TYR A 290 11.97 3.21 8.94
CA TYR A 290 11.11 4.31 8.48
C TYR A 290 10.71 5.26 9.60
N ILE A 291 10.65 6.54 9.27
CA ILE A 291 9.91 7.54 10.06
C ILE A 291 8.48 7.55 9.54
N VAL A 292 7.51 7.43 10.45
CA VAL A 292 6.07 7.47 10.16
C VAL A 292 5.49 8.71 10.78
N GLU A 293 4.67 9.42 10.01
CA GLU A 293 4.02 10.63 10.50
C GLU A 293 2.53 10.64 10.23
N TYR A 294 1.81 11.29 11.13
CA TYR A 294 0.36 11.40 11.13
C TYR A 294 -0.03 12.87 11.01
N HIS A 295 -0.64 13.23 9.89
CA HIS A 295 -1.03 14.60 9.56
C HIS A 295 -2.53 14.78 9.76
N GLY A 296 -2.97 15.93 10.27
CA GLY A 296 -4.39 16.29 10.39
C GLY A 296 -4.67 17.78 10.13
N GLY A 297 -5.94 18.15 10.01
CA GLY A 297 -6.37 19.54 9.86
C GLY A 297 -6.08 20.13 8.47
N ALA A 298 -5.49 21.33 8.43
CA ALA A 298 -5.19 22.08 7.19
C ALA A 298 -4.14 21.41 6.29
N ASN A 299 -3.36 20.46 6.83
CA ASN A 299 -2.25 19.79 6.14
C ASN A 299 -2.67 18.52 5.38
N GLY A 300 -3.99 18.33 5.20
CA GLY A 300 -4.54 17.06 4.77
C GLY A 300 -4.54 16.01 5.90
N ARG A 301 -5.43 15.04 5.80
CA ARG A 301 -5.55 13.95 6.76
C ARG A 301 -4.91 12.71 6.13
N GLN A 302 -3.63 12.51 6.46
CA GLN A 302 -2.77 11.54 5.78
C GLN A 302 -1.73 10.93 6.71
N VAL A 303 -1.17 9.80 6.30
CA VAL A 303 -0.06 9.12 6.94
C VAL A 303 1.07 9.00 5.93
N THR A 304 2.22 9.54 6.30
CA THR A 304 3.41 9.53 5.44
C THR A 304 4.50 8.66 6.02
N VAL A 305 5.34 8.13 5.12
CA VAL A 305 6.57 7.42 5.49
C VAL A 305 7.74 7.98 4.72
N MET A 306 8.89 8.02 5.39
CA MET A 306 10.17 8.43 4.81
C MET A 306 11.31 7.64 5.42
N ARG A 307 12.47 7.63 4.77
CA ARG A 307 13.66 6.99 5.35
C ARG A 307 14.27 7.88 6.45
N PRO A 308 14.81 7.29 7.52
CA PRO A 308 15.45 8.00 8.62
C PRO A 308 16.87 8.51 8.30
N ASP A 309 17.41 8.16 7.13
CA ASP A 309 18.77 8.53 6.70
C ASP A 309 18.89 9.97 6.18
N ASP A 310 17.78 10.70 5.98
CA ASP A 310 17.81 12.12 5.64
C ASP A 310 17.60 13.01 6.88
N SER A 311 18.71 13.61 7.30
CA SER A 311 18.80 14.53 8.44
C SER A 311 17.95 15.79 8.32
N TYR A 312 17.67 16.28 7.09
CA TYR A 312 16.85 17.48 6.92
C TYR A 312 15.41 17.20 7.33
N TRP A 313 14.82 16.09 6.87
CA TRP A 313 13.43 15.81 7.19
C TRP A 313 13.24 15.53 8.68
N TYR A 314 14.15 14.75 9.29
CA TYR A 314 14.13 14.54 10.74
C TYR A 314 14.15 15.86 11.53
N TRP A 315 15.02 16.80 11.14
CA TRP A 315 15.06 18.14 11.72
C TRP A 315 13.77 18.93 11.46
N ALA A 316 13.30 18.99 10.22
CA ALA A 316 12.17 19.81 9.79
C ALA A 316 10.90 19.45 10.57
N TYR A 317 10.63 18.15 10.69
CA TYR A 317 9.50 17.65 11.45
C TYR A 317 9.71 17.76 12.96
N GLY A 318 10.94 17.59 13.44
CA GLY A 318 11.30 17.89 14.84
C GLY A 318 11.04 19.36 15.21
N LYS A 319 11.10 20.29 14.24
CA LYS A 319 10.71 21.71 14.41
C LYS A 319 9.21 21.95 14.29
N GLY A 320 8.44 20.98 13.82
CA GLY A 320 6.99 21.08 13.65
C GLY A 320 6.55 21.58 12.26
N LEU A 321 7.43 21.55 11.25
CA LEU A 321 7.03 21.80 9.87
C LEU A 321 6.06 20.73 9.37
N THR A 322 5.22 21.12 8.42
CA THR A 322 4.18 20.27 7.83
C THR A 322 4.28 20.34 6.32
N LEU A 323 3.64 19.43 5.59
CA LEU A 323 3.72 19.43 4.12
C LEU A 323 3.29 20.74 3.43
N ALA A 324 2.57 21.63 4.12
CA ALA A 324 2.22 22.95 3.59
C ALA A 324 3.43 23.92 3.53
N ASN A 325 4.43 23.71 4.39
CA ASN A 325 5.56 24.62 4.58
C ASN A 325 6.92 23.92 4.72
N LEU A 326 7.03 22.67 4.27
CA LEU A 326 8.21 21.79 4.43
C LEU A 326 9.29 21.97 3.35
N ALA A 327 8.98 22.62 2.23
CA ALA A 327 9.89 22.67 1.08
C ALA A 327 11.18 23.43 1.43
N LEU A 328 12.30 23.00 0.84
CA LEU A 328 13.65 23.50 1.15
C LEU A 328 13.79 25.02 0.97
N ASP A 329 13.03 25.60 0.05
CA ASP A 329 13.03 27.01 -0.36
C ASP A 329 11.94 27.85 0.30
N GLN A 330 11.05 27.25 1.09
CA GLN A 330 10.04 27.99 1.84
C GLN A 330 10.65 28.68 3.08
N ASP A 331 10.09 29.82 3.43
CA ASP A 331 10.41 30.64 4.60
C ASP A 331 9.09 30.89 5.35
N PRO A 332 8.67 29.98 6.27
CA PRO A 332 7.34 30.03 6.87
C PRO A 332 7.14 31.16 7.89
N ASP A 333 8.21 31.65 8.52
CA ASP A 333 8.17 32.73 9.50
C ASP A 333 8.57 34.11 8.93
N HIS A 334 8.96 34.13 7.64
CA HIS A 334 9.21 35.31 6.82
C HIS A 334 10.36 36.15 7.38
N ASP A 335 11.44 35.51 7.82
CA ASP A 335 12.65 36.20 8.33
C ASP A 335 13.78 36.30 7.30
N GLY A 336 13.58 35.74 6.10
CA GLY A 336 14.50 35.78 4.98
C GLY A 336 15.39 34.55 4.87
N PHE A 337 15.28 33.59 5.79
CA PHE A 337 15.96 32.30 5.70
C PHE A 337 14.98 31.21 5.23
N SER A 338 15.38 30.46 4.20
CA SER A 338 14.61 29.28 3.80
C SER A 338 14.83 28.15 4.81
N ASN A 339 13.93 27.17 4.84
CA ASN A 339 14.04 25.99 5.68
C ASN A 339 15.41 25.29 5.53
N LEU A 340 15.95 25.19 4.30
CA LEU A 340 17.28 24.64 4.06
C LEU A 340 18.36 25.48 4.75
N MET A 341 18.26 26.81 4.70
CA MET A 341 19.22 27.69 5.36
C MET A 341 19.11 27.62 6.88
N GLU A 342 17.89 27.57 7.41
CA GLU A 342 17.61 27.36 8.84
C GLU A 342 18.18 26.03 9.34
N PHE A 343 18.05 24.95 8.56
CA PHE A 343 18.64 23.65 8.86
C PHE A 343 20.18 23.72 8.95
N ILE A 344 20.80 24.43 8.02
CA ILE A 344 22.27 24.59 7.96
C ILE A 344 22.77 25.45 9.11
N LEU A 345 22.11 26.59 9.36
CA LEU A 345 22.54 27.58 10.35
C LEU A 345 22.07 27.24 11.78
N GLY A 346 21.23 26.22 11.95
CA GLY A 346 20.71 25.78 13.25
C GLY A 346 19.57 26.62 13.79
N GLY A 347 18.81 27.26 12.91
CA GLY A 347 17.67 28.12 13.24
C GLY A 347 16.38 27.37 13.61
N ASN A 348 15.29 28.12 13.67
CA ASN A 348 13.93 27.62 13.83
C ASN A 348 13.01 28.17 12.72
N PRO A 349 12.56 27.32 11.78
CA PRO A 349 11.79 27.74 10.60
C PRO A 349 10.36 28.22 10.90
N LEU A 350 9.94 28.20 12.18
CA LEU A 350 8.64 28.67 12.64
C LEU A 350 8.76 29.84 13.63
N ALA A 351 9.96 30.35 13.88
CA ALA A 351 10.18 31.40 14.85
C ALA A 351 11.31 32.34 14.42
N ARG A 352 10.92 33.55 13.99
CA ARG A 352 11.82 34.61 13.55
C ARG A 352 13.01 34.75 14.49
N SER A 353 14.21 34.43 14.01
CA SER A 353 15.41 34.50 14.83
C SER A 353 16.63 35.03 14.06
N GLY A 354 17.10 36.23 14.41
CA GLY A 354 18.30 36.81 13.80
C GLY A 354 19.62 36.22 14.30
N ASN A 355 19.59 35.31 15.28
CA ASN A 355 20.78 34.81 15.99
C ASN A 355 21.62 33.81 15.17
N SER A 356 21.10 33.30 14.06
CA SER A 356 21.76 32.32 13.20
C SER A 356 22.40 32.97 11.95
N ALA A 357 22.18 34.28 11.75
CA ALA A 357 22.57 34.98 10.54
C ALA A 357 24.10 35.04 10.37
N PRO A 358 24.63 34.89 9.14
CA PRO A 358 26.03 35.13 8.85
C PRO A 358 26.46 36.55 9.22
N THR A 359 27.69 36.70 9.69
CA THR A 359 28.28 38.00 10.07
C THR A 359 29.51 38.32 9.23
N LEU A 360 29.88 39.59 9.19
CA LEU A 360 31.03 40.07 8.42
C LEU A 360 31.98 40.86 9.34
N THR A 361 33.25 40.48 9.33
CA THR A 361 34.34 41.27 9.93
C THR A 361 35.41 41.56 8.87
N THR A 362 36.47 42.27 9.26
CA THR A 362 37.60 42.56 8.38
C THR A 362 38.91 42.45 9.14
N ASP A 363 39.95 41.93 8.50
CA ASP A 363 41.33 42.07 8.96
C ASP A 363 42.05 43.15 8.12
N ALA A 364 43.38 43.15 8.06
CA ALA A 364 44.13 44.09 7.22
C ALA A 364 43.80 43.92 5.72
N ASP A 365 43.75 42.68 5.24
CA ASP A 365 43.80 42.33 3.82
C ASP A 365 42.47 41.78 3.27
N ASN A 366 41.56 41.32 4.13
CA ASN A 366 40.39 40.55 3.76
C ASN A 366 39.10 41.06 4.44
N PHE A 367 37.99 40.83 3.74
CA PHE A 367 36.67 40.67 4.35
C PHE A 367 36.56 39.23 4.87
N ILE A 368 36.12 39.04 6.12
CA ILE A 368 35.95 37.71 6.71
C ILE A 368 34.46 37.46 6.95
N PHE A 369 33.90 36.52 6.19
CA PHE A 369 32.51 36.13 6.29
C PHE A 369 32.37 34.92 7.22
N HIS A 370 31.60 35.06 8.29
CA HIS A 370 31.43 34.05 9.33
C HIS A 370 30.01 33.50 9.35
N PHE A 371 29.88 32.19 9.53
CA PHE A 371 28.59 31.53 9.75
C PHE A 371 28.78 30.22 10.51
N VAL A 372 27.68 29.66 11.00
CA VAL A 372 27.64 28.34 11.63
C VAL A 372 27.10 27.30 10.67
N ARG A 373 27.57 26.06 10.76
CA ARG A 373 27.01 24.91 10.05
C ARG A 373 26.73 23.80 11.07
N THR A 374 25.50 23.34 11.13
CA THR A 374 25.10 22.21 11.99
C THR A 374 25.78 20.91 11.55
N ASP A 375 25.95 19.99 12.49
CA ASP A 375 26.51 18.66 12.22
C ASP A 375 25.58 17.82 11.34
N ASP A 376 24.27 17.96 11.52
CA ASP A 376 23.25 17.28 10.74
C ASP A 376 23.21 17.72 9.26
N ALA A 377 23.60 18.96 8.98
CA ALA A 377 23.68 19.50 7.63
C ALA A 377 24.96 19.10 6.88
N LYS A 378 25.90 18.43 7.55
CA LYS A 378 27.13 17.91 6.93
C LYS A 378 26.79 16.71 6.05
N TYR A 379 27.60 16.54 5.00
CA TYR A 379 27.57 15.47 4.01
C TYR A 379 26.72 14.24 4.37
N ASN A 380 25.63 14.07 3.64
CA ASN A 380 24.89 12.82 3.53
C ASN A 380 25.21 12.20 2.16
N SER A 381 25.59 10.91 2.15
CA SER A 381 25.97 10.18 0.93
C SER A 381 24.81 10.04 -0.07
N LEU A 382 23.58 10.16 0.40
CA LEU A 382 22.36 10.07 -0.40
C LEU A 382 21.83 11.45 -0.84
N HIS A 383 21.92 12.44 0.05
CA HIS A 383 21.39 13.80 -0.17
C HIS A 383 22.40 14.88 0.22
N PRO A 384 23.46 15.11 -0.59
CA PRO A 384 24.51 16.04 -0.22
C PRO A 384 24.01 17.49 -0.19
N THR A 385 24.32 18.19 0.91
CA THR A 385 24.20 19.65 0.98
C THR A 385 25.47 20.27 0.40
N ILE A 386 25.34 21.04 -0.66
CA ILE A 386 26.43 21.84 -1.23
C ILE A 386 26.31 23.25 -0.69
N LEU A 387 27.36 23.71 0.00
CA LEU A 387 27.43 25.05 0.57
C LEU A 387 28.54 25.86 -0.11
N LYS A 388 28.22 27.10 -0.47
CA LYS A 388 29.15 28.03 -1.11
C LYS A 388 29.05 29.40 -0.49
N THR A 389 30.18 30.04 -0.21
CA THR A 389 30.22 31.50 -0.06
C THR A 389 30.44 32.10 -1.43
N GLN A 390 29.54 33.00 -1.84
CA GLN A 390 29.64 33.67 -3.14
C GLN A 390 29.92 35.15 -2.94
N TRP A 391 30.73 35.74 -3.81
CA TRP A 391 30.97 37.18 -3.82
C TRP A 391 30.87 37.78 -5.22
N SER A 392 30.47 39.05 -5.27
CA SER A 392 30.25 39.79 -6.50
C SER A 392 30.58 41.27 -6.31
N THR A 393 30.97 41.95 -7.38
CA THR A 393 31.16 43.40 -7.41
C THR A 393 30.01 44.14 -8.11
N ASP A 394 29.08 43.39 -8.73
CA ASP A 394 28.05 43.95 -9.61
C ASP A 394 26.66 43.30 -9.46
N LEU A 395 26.51 42.33 -8.55
CA LEU A 395 25.32 41.49 -8.32
C LEU A 395 24.92 40.59 -9.50
N SER A 396 25.67 40.59 -10.60
CA SER A 396 25.37 39.86 -11.83
C SER A 396 26.26 38.64 -12.01
N GLN A 397 27.56 38.80 -11.82
CA GLN A 397 28.55 37.73 -11.85
C GLN A 397 28.94 37.35 -10.43
N TRP A 398 28.85 36.06 -10.10
CA TRP A 398 29.15 35.53 -8.78
C TRP A 398 30.35 34.59 -8.84
N ASN A 399 31.29 34.80 -7.92
CA ASN A 399 32.46 33.96 -7.74
C ASN A 399 32.21 33.01 -6.57
N ASP A 400 32.42 31.72 -6.79
CA ASP A 400 32.13 30.67 -5.82
C ASP A 400 33.36 30.30 -4.99
N ILE A 401 33.20 30.26 -3.67
CA ILE A 401 34.10 29.59 -2.74
C ILE A 401 33.34 28.41 -2.15
N ILE A 402 33.72 27.20 -2.55
CA ILE A 402 33.10 25.97 -2.05
C ILE A 402 33.50 25.76 -0.59
N ILE A 403 32.51 25.50 0.26
CA ILE A 403 32.74 25.17 1.66
C ILE A 403 32.92 23.65 1.77
N PRO A 404 34.10 23.18 2.18
CA PRO A 404 34.36 21.75 2.18
C PRO A 404 33.69 21.05 3.38
N ASP A 405 33.47 19.75 3.25
CA ASP A 405 32.92 18.90 4.31
C ASP A 405 33.96 18.46 5.35
N ASN A 406 35.26 18.56 5.00
CA ASN A 406 36.34 18.08 5.84
C ASN A 406 36.78 19.09 6.93
N ILE A 407 37.50 18.57 7.93
CA ILE A 407 37.83 19.21 9.22
C ILE A 407 39.05 20.14 9.14
N SER A 408 39.65 20.28 7.97
CA SER A 408 40.85 21.08 7.77
C SER A 408 40.53 22.07 6.66
N GLY A 409 40.39 23.35 7.04
CA GLY A 409 40.16 24.43 6.09
C GLY A 409 41.07 24.30 4.85
N SER A 410 40.52 24.63 3.69
CA SER A 410 41.25 24.61 2.42
C SER A 410 41.21 26.00 1.80
N GLY A 411 42.38 26.52 1.43
CA GLY A 411 42.53 27.85 0.85
C GLY A 411 41.91 28.95 1.74
N PRO A 412 40.93 29.74 1.26
CA PRO A 412 40.37 30.86 2.01
C PRO A 412 39.40 30.47 3.13
N VAL A 413 39.09 29.18 3.30
CA VAL A 413 38.09 28.70 4.26
C VAL A 413 38.76 28.14 5.50
N THR A 414 38.32 28.59 6.68
CA THR A 414 38.68 28.04 7.99
C THR A 414 37.44 27.44 8.66
N VAL A 415 37.57 26.24 9.22
CA VAL A 415 36.48 25.55 9.94
C VAL A 415 36.97 25.21 11.35
N VAL A 416 36.24 25.66 12.37
CA VAL A 416 36.50 25.35 13.78
C VAL A 416 35.34 24.52 14.31
N ARG A 417 35.60 23.28 14.72
CA ARG A 417 34.56 22.34 15.15
C ARG A 417 34.34 22.37 16.66
N THR A 418 33.07 22.43 17.07
CA THR A 418 32.59 22.13 18.42
C THR A 418 31.45 21.10 18.34
N THR A 419 30.25 21.42 18.84
CA THR A 419 28.98 20.71 18.56
C THR A 419 28.33 21.19 17.25
N VAL A 420 28.84 22.30 16.70
CA VAL A 420 28.56 22.82 15.36
C VAL A 420 29.90 23.23 14.74
N ASP A 421 29.94 23.41 13.42
CA ASP A 421 31.10 24.02 12.76
C ASP A 421 30.95 25.55 12.72
N TYR A 422 31.95 26.28 13.18
CA TYR A 422 32.11 27.71 12.90
C TYR A 422 32.99 27.87 11.66
N VAL A 423 32.41 28.42 10.60
CA VAL A 423 33.07 28.60 9.30
C VAL A 423 33.41 30.07 9.11
N SER A 424 34.64 30.34 8.68
CA SER A 424 35.12 31.67 8.31
C SER A 424 35.72 31.62 6.91
N VAL A 425 35.33 32.56 6.05
CA VAL A 425 35.77 32.64 4.66
C VAL A 425 36.44 33.99 4.42
N ALA A 426 37.73 33.96 4.10
CA ALA A 426 38.51 35.15 3.79
C ALA A 426 38.39 35.53 2.30
N ILE A 427 37.95 36.75 2.03
CA ILE A 427 37.80 37.29 0.67
C ILE A 427 38.69 38.54 0.55
N PRO A 428 39.67 38.56 -0.36
CA PRO A 428 40.61 39.67 -0.48
C PRO A 428 39.92 41.01 -0.77
N LYS A 429 40.28 42.06 -0.01
CA LYS A 429 39.81 43.43 -0.26
C LYS A 429 40.26 43.97 -1.63
N ALA A 430 41.38 43.45 -2.14
CA ALA A 430 41.88 43.78 -3.47
C ALA A 430 40.90 43.40 -4.60
N SER A 431 39.98 42.45 -4.35
CA SER A 431 38.93 42.06 -5.29
C SER A 431 37.73 43.02 -5.30
N ALA A 432 37.68 43.99 -4.37
CA ALA A 432 36.58 44.94 -4.25
C ALA A 432 36.74 46.11 -5.23
N VAL A 433 35.62 46.61 -5.77
CA VAL A 433 35.60 47.84 -6.57
C VAL A 433 35.28 49.01 -5.65
N ASN A 434 36.18 49.99 -5.56
CA ASN A 434 36.06 51.13 -4.64
C ASN A 434 35.82 50.69 -3.18
N GLY A 435 36.46 49.61 -2.75
CA GLY A 435 36.31 49.05 -1.40
C GLY A 435 34.95 48.42 -1.12
N ARG A 436 34.11 48.21 -2.14
CA ARG A 436 32.76 47.64 -2.01
C ARG A 436 32.66 46.29 -2.72
N MET A 437 31.97 45.35 -2.08
CA MET A 437 31.61 44.03 -2.62
C MET A 437 30.33 43.52 -1.98
N PHE A 438 29.69 42.56 -2.63
CA PHE A 438 28.56 41.80 -2.12
C PHE A 438 29.02 40.39 -1.78
N ILE A 439 28.58 39.86 -0.64
CA ILE A 439 28.90 38.50 -0.18
C ILE A 439 27.59 37.84 0.25
N ARG A 440 27.38 36.57 -0.12
CA ARG A 440 26.24 35.78 0.33
C ARG A 440 26.63 34.33 0.60
N LEU A 441 25.82 33.66 1.40
CA LEU A 441 25.85 32.21 1.55
C LEU A 441 24.81 31.61 0.58
N ALA A 442 25.21 30.60 -0.18
CA ALA A 442 24.33 29.89 -1.10
C ALA A 442 24.39 28.39 -0.78
N ALA A 443 23.21 27.79 -0.64
CA ALA A 443 23.06 26.37 -0.36
C ALA A 443 22.20 25.70 -1.44
N SER A 444 22.54 24.47 -1.78
CA SER A 444 21.66 23.57 -2.53
C SER A 444 21.72 22.17 -1.93
N ARG A 445 20.63 21.43 -2.05
CA ARG A 445 20.54 20.02 -1.65
C ARG A 445 19.82 19.26 -2.74
N THR A 446 20.34 18.10 -3.11
CA THR A 446 19.67 17.20 -4.08
C THR A 446 18.79 16.23 -3.31
N LEU A 447 17.49 16.23 -3.62
CA LEU A 447 16.48 15.34 -3.05
C LEU A 447 16.45 13.98 -3.74
#